data_AF-A0A534C3N0-F1
#
_entry.id   AF-A0A534C3N0-F1
#
_cell.length_a   1.000
_cell.length_b   1.000
_cell.length_c   1.000
_cell.angle_alpha   90.00
_cell.angle_beta   90.00
_cell.angle_gamma   90.00
#
_symmetry.space_group_name_H-M   'P 1'
#
loop_
_entity.id
_entity.type
_entity.pdbx_description
1 polymer ?
#
loop_
_entity_poly.entity_id
_entity_poly.type
_entity_poly.pdbx_seq_one_letter_code
_entity_poly.pdbx_strand_id
1 'polypeptide(L)'
;MRFVPYALVLTAWYPPLYAILFEQVLPRMRGITSSLYIIVTTLFGIGIGPFVVGMISDANGGNLAAAILSINWVAPAIVVMLVALALRVRGDEEQLIARARRGGESLPGAAVAPSA
;
A
#
# COMPACT_ATOMS: atom_id res chain seq x y z
N MET A 1 -2.23 -31.73 -1.07
CA MET A 1 -0.99 -31.00 -1.44
C MET A 1 -1.22 -29.72 -2.26
N ARG A 2 -2.38 -29.52 -2.93
CA ARG A 2 -2.65 -28.32 -3.76
C ARG A 2 -2.93 -27.01 -3.00
N PHE A 3 -3.23 -27.12 -1.70
CA PHE A 3 -3.54 -25.98 -0.82
C PHE A 3 -2.30 -25.16 -0.43
N VAL A 4 -1.16 -25.81 -0.23
CA VAL A 4 0.09 -25.17 0.22
C VAL A 4 0.63 -24.12 -0.77
N PRO A 5 0.81 -24.42 -2.07
CA PRO A 5 1.28 -23.40 -3.02
C PRO A 5 0.27 -22.26 -3.19
N TYR A 6 -1.03 -22.54 -3.11
CA TYR A 6 -2.07 -21.53 -3.22
C TYR A 6 -2.07 -20.57 -2.03
N ALA A 7 -1.93 -21.10 -0.81
CA ALA A 7 -1.82 -20.31 0.41
C ALA A 7 -0.56 -19.43 0.42
N LEU A 8 0.57 -19.96 -0.08
CA LEU A 8 1.80 -19.20 -0.22
C LEU A 8 1.62 -18.03 -1.19
N VAL A 9 1.08 -18.25 -2.39
CA VAL A 9 0.85 -17.14 -3.35
C VAL A 9 -0.09 -16.08 -2.78
N LEU A 10 -1.16 -16.50 -2.07
CA LEU A 10 -2.16 -15.59 -1.52
C LEU A 10 -1.63 -14.73 -0.36
N THR A 11 -0.59 -15.16 0.35
CA THR A 11 -0.10 -14.47 1.56
C THR A 11 1.35 -13.98 1.46
N ALA A 12 2.16 -14.54 0.57
CA ALA A 12 3.59 -14.21 0.42
C ALA A 12 3.84 -12.79 -0.11
N TRP A 13 2.82 -12.11 -0.62
CA TRP A 13 2.92 -10.71 -1.04
C TRP A 13 2.82 -9.71 0.13
N TYR A 14 2.29 -10.12 1.29
CA TYR A 14 2.19 -9.24 2.46
C TYR A 14 3.57 -8.79 2.99
N PRO A 15 4.56 -9.68 3.23
CA PRO A 15 5.83 -9.27 3.80
C PRO A 15 6.62 -8.24 2.96
N PRO A 16 6.76 -8.40 1.62
CA PRO A 16 7.42 -7.38 0.78
C PRO A 16 6.71 -6.03 0.83
N LEU A 17 5.36 -6.02 0.86
CA LEU A 17 4.58 -4.78 0.93
C LEU A 17 4.86 -4.01 2.23
N TYR A 18 4.91 -4.70 3.36
CA TYR A 18 5.27 -4.08 4.63
C TYR A 18 6.69 -3.53 4.64
N ALA A 19 7.65 -4.26 4.04
CA ALA A 19 9.04 -3.81 3.96
C ALA A 19 9.16 -2.48 3.22
N ILE A 20 8.59 -2.37 2.02
CA ILE A 20 8.64 -1.15 1.20
C ILE A 20 7.94 0.02 1.91
N LEU A 21 6.78 -0.23 2.53
CA LEU A 21 6.03 0.79 3.26
C LEU A 21 6.83 1.40 4.40
N PHE A 22 7.60 0.59 5.14
CA PHE A 22 8.38 1.06 6.28
C PHE A 22 9.76 1.59 5.90
N GLU A 23 10.36 1.14 4.79
CA GLU A 23 11.62 1.68 4.27
C GLU A 23 11.48 3.10 3.73
N GLN A 24 10.31 3.43 3.18
CA GLN A 24 10.02 4.77 2.65
C GLN A 24 9.61 5.79 3.72
N VAL A 25 9.53 5.43 5.01
CA VAL A 25 9.15 6.38 6.07
C VAL A 25 10.30 6.60 7.05
N LEU A 26 10.46 7.85 7.50
CA LEU A 26 11.47 8.18 8.50
C LEU A 26 11.21 7.43 9.81
N PRO A 27 12.25 7.06 10.58
CA PRO A 27 12.12 6.26 11.80
C PRO A 27 11.08 6.78 12.81
N ARG A 28 10.97 8.11 12.97
CA ARG A 28 10.00 8.72 13.90
C ARG A 28 8.53 8.57 13.46
N MET A 29 8.27 8.32 12.18
CA MET A 29 6.92 8.25 11.61
C MET A 29 6.35 6.83 11.58
N ARG A 30 7.17 5.81 11.87
CA ARG A 30 6.77 4.39 11.81
C ARG A 30 5.51 4.07 12.62
N GLY A 31 5.32 4.73 13.77
CA GLY A 31 4.10 4.57 14.60
C GLY A 31 2.84 5.14 13.95
N ILE A 32 2.93 6.29 13.29
CA ILE A 32 1.79 6.88 12.57
C ILE A 32 1.47 6.05 11.32
N THR A 33 2.50 5.59 10.60
CA THR A 33 2.34 4.75 9.41
C THR A 33 1.63 3.43 9.72
N SER A 34 1.98 2.76 10.82
CA SER A 34 1.32 1.50 11.20
C SER A 34 -0.15 1.71 11.58
N SER A 35 -0.46 2.76 12.35
CA SER A 35 -1.84 3.10 12.69
C SER A 35 -2.67 3.43 11.47
N LEU A 36 -2.14 4.26 10.56
CA LEU A 36 -2.82 4.60 9.31
C LEU A 36 -3.05 3.35 8.46
N TYR A 37 -2.04 2.49 8.33
CA TYR A 37 -2.17 1.22 7.61
C TYR A 37 -3.30 0.35 8.15
N ILE A 38 -3.40 0.21 9.48
CA ILE A 38 -4.47 -0.57 10.12
C ILE A 38 -5.84 0.04 9.83
N ILE A 39 -5.97 1.37 9.99
CA ILE A 39 -7.24 2.07 9.72
C ILE A 39 -7.66 1.89 8.26
N VAL A 40 -6.72 2.05 7.32
CA VAL A 40 -6.99 1.86 5.89
C VAL A 40 -7.42 0.43 5.59
N THR A 41 -6.66 -0.56 6.09
CA THR A 41 -6.94 -1.98 5.85
C THR A 41 -8.29 -2.41 6.42
N THR A 42 -8.60 -2.00 7.65
CA THR A 42 -9.81 -2.43 8.34
C THR A 42 -11.04 -1.65 7.89
N LEU A 43 -10.98 -0.32 7.89
CA LEU A 43 -12.12 0.52 7.61
C LEU A 43 -12.40 0.62 6.10
N PHE A 44 -11.39 0.88 5.29
CA PHE A 44 -11.57 1.03 3.84
C PHE A 44 -11.55 -0.32 3.12
N GLY A 45 -10.66 -1.24 3.52
CA GLY A 45 -10.57 -2.57 2.92
C GLY A 45 -11.79 -3.42 3.25
N ILE A 46 -11.90 -3.86 4.50
CA ILE A 46 -12.94 -4.80 4.93
C ILE A 46 -14.28 -4.10 5.19
N GLY A 47 -14.27 -2.86 5.68
CA GLY A 47 -15.51 -2.12 5.96
C GLY A 47 -16.23 -1.66 4.70
N ILE A 48 -15.58 -0.82 3.89
CA ILE A 48 -16.20 -0.21 2.70
C ILE A 48 -16.32 -1.20 1.54
N GLY A 49 -15.38 -2.13 1.38
CA GLY A 49 -15.34 -3.06 0.24
C GLY A 49 -16.65 -3.84 0.02
N PRO A 50 -17.11 -4.66 0.98
CA PRO A 50 -18.35 -5.43 0.86
C PRO A 50 -19.59 -4.55 0.74
N PHE A 51 -19.57 -3.37 1.38
CA PHE A 51 -20.69 -2.43 1.32
C PHE A 51 -20.90 -1.90 -0.10
N VAL A 52 -19.82 -1.47 -0.78
CA VAL A 52 -19.90 -1.01 -2.18
C VAL A 52 -20.35 -2.14 -3.10
N VAL A 53 -19.87 -3.37 -2.88
CA VAL A 53 -20.30 -4.56 -3.65
C VAL A 53 -21.80 -4.84 -3.46
N GLY A 54 -22.29 -4.75 -2.22
CA GLY A 54 -23.71 -4.89 -1.90
C GLY A 54 -24.56 -3.85 -2.61
N MET A 55 -24.17 -2.57 -2.57
CA MET A 55 -24.86 -1.50 -3.28
C MET A 55 -24.91 -1.73 -4.80
N ILE A 56 -23.81 -2.19 -5.41
CA ILE A 56 -23.78 -2.50 -6.83
C ILE A 56 -24.67 -3.71 -7.16
N SER A 57 -24.72 -4.71 -6.27
CA SER A 57 -25.64 -5.87 -6.40
C SER A 57 -27.10 -5.45 -6.36
N ASP A 58 -27.47 -4.58 -5.42
CA ASP A 58 -28.83 -4.08 -5.29
C ASP A 58 -29.24 -3.24 -6.50
N ALA A 59 -28.32 -2.40 -7.02
CA ALA A 59 -28.54 -1.62 -8.23
C ALA A 59 -28.70 -2.49 -9.50
N ASN A 60 -28.08 -3.68 -9.54
CA ASN A 60 -28.20 -4.64 -10.63
C ASN A 60 -29.38 -5.63 -10.46
N GLY A 61 -30.34 -5.32 -9.58
CA GLY A 61 -31.55 -6.12 -9.38
C GLY A 61 -31.32 -7.42 -8.58
N GLY A 62 -30.33 -7.43 -7.69
CA GLY A 62 -30.01 -8.58 -6.83
C GLY A 62 -29.12 -9.64 -7.48
N ASN A 63 -28.55 -9.36 -8.66
CA ASN A 63 -27.61 -10.26 -9.33
C ASN A 63 -26.20 -10.15 -8.74
N LEU A 64 -25.96 -10.92 -7.68
CA LEU A 64 -24.69 -10.98 -6.96
C LEU A 64 -23.51 -11.41 -7.87
N ALA A 65 -23.74 -12.29 -8.85
CA ALA A 65 -22.69 -12.72 -9.76
C ALA A 65 -22.17 -11.57 -10.63
N ALA A 66 -23.07 -10.72 -11.12
CA ALA A 66 -22.70 -9.50 -11.85
C ALA A 66 -21.99 -8.47 -10.95
N ALA A 67 -22.41 -8.36 -9.69
CA ALA A 67 -21.77 -7.47 -8.72
C ALA A 67 -20.33 -7.92 -8.37
N ILE A 68 -20.11 -9.22 -8.16
CA ILE A 68 -18.77 -9.77 -7.95
C ILE A 68 -17.89 -9.50 -9.18
N LEU A 69 -18.43 -9.63 -10.39
CA LEU A 69 -17.68 -9.33 -11.61
C LEU A 69 -17.31 -7.84 -11.71
N SER A 70 -18.21 -6.94 -11.29
CA SER A 70 -17.95 -5.49 -11.27
C SER A 70 -16.78 -5.08 -10.36
N ILE A 71 -16.43 -5.91 -9.37
CA ILE A 71 -15.23 -5.67 -8.55
C ILE A 71 -13.95 -5.68 -9.40
N ASN A 72 -13.94 -6.43 -10.51
CA ASN A 72 -12.80 -6.45 -11.43
C ASN A 72 -12.61 -5.10 -12.13
N TRP A 73 -13.62 -4.22 -12.14
CA TRP A 73 -13.49 -2.86 -12.66
C TRP A 73 -12.64 -1.96 -11.76
N VAL A 74 -12.45 -2.34 -10.49
CA VAL A 74 -11.51 -1.69 -9.56
C VAL A 74 -10.06 -2.07 -9.92
N ALA A 75 -9.83 -3.26 -10.50
CA ALA A 75 -8.49 -3.72 -10.87
C ALA A 75 -7.76 -2.77 -11.85
N PRO A 76 -8.36 -2.32 -12.99
CA PRO A 76 -7.68 -1.36 -13.87
C PRO A 76 -7.45 -0.01 -13.20
N ALA A 77 -8.35 0.45 -12.30
CA ALA A 77 -8.12 1.67 -11.53
C ALA A 77 -6.90 1.54 -10.61
N ILE A 78 -6.75 0.40 -9.93
CA ILE A 78 -5.56 0.08 -9.12
C ILE A 78 -4.30 0.06 -9.99
N VAL A 79 -4.35 -0.58 -11.17
CA VAL A 79 -3.21 -0.62 -12.10
C VAL A 79 -2.80 0.78 -12.54
N VAL A 80 -3.75 1.65 -12.91
CA VAL A 80 -3.46 3.04 -13.29
C VAL A 80 -2.82 3.79 -12.12
N MET A 81 -3.33 3.60 -10.90
CA MET A 81 -2.78 4.24 -9.70
C MET A 81 -1.37 3.75 -9.38
N LEU A 82 -1.10 2.44 -9.54
CA LEU A 82 0.23 1.85 -9.37
C LEU A 82 1.20 2.35 -10.45
N VAL A 83 0.77 2.48 -11.70
CA VAL A 83 1.60 3.06 -12.77
C VAL A 83 1.90 4.53 -12.47
N ALA A 84 0.91 5.31 -12.06
CA ALA A 84 1.11 6.70 -11.66
C ALA A 84 2.08 6.83 -10.48
N LEU A 85 1.98 5.93 -9.49
CA LEU A 85 2.91 5.87 -8.36
C LEU A 85 4.32 5.49 -8.82
N ALA A 86 4.46 4.46 -9.67
CA ALA A 86 5.76 4.03 -10.20
C ALA A 86 6.45 5.14 -11.00
N LEU A 87 5.68 5.95 -11.73
CA LEU A 87 6.20 7.12 -12.45
C LEU A 87 6.59 8.28 -11.51
N ARG A 88 5.93 8.39 -10.34
CA ARG A 88 6.22 9.43 -9.34
C ARG A 88 7.25 9.05 -8.28
N VAL A 89 7.51 7.76 -8.09
CA VAL A 89 8.33 7.25 -6.98
C VAL A 89 9.73 7.87 -6.95
N ARG A 90 10.32 8.12 -8.12
CA ARG A 90 11.64 8.76 -8.24
C ARG A 90 11.68 10.17 -7.67
N GLY A 91 10.59 10.93 -7.83
CA GLY A 91 10.48 12.29 -7.26
C GLY A 91 10.16 12.29 -5.77
N ASP A 92 9.42 11.28 -5.29
CA ASP A 92 9.09 11.15 -3.88
C ASP A 92 10.31 10.72 -3.04
N GLU A 93 11.24 9.94 -3.59
CA GLU A 93 12.53 9.62 -2.96
C GLU A 93 13.39 10.87 -2.73
N GLU A 94 13.48 11.78 -3.71
CA GLU A 94 14.19 13.05 -3.56
C GLU A 94 13.57 13.92 -2.46
N GLN A 95 12.24 13.92 -2.36
CA GLN A 95 11.52 14.61 -1.29
C GLN A 95 11.74 13.96 0.08
N LEU A 96 11.94 12.65 0.15
CA LEU A 96 12.24 11.95 1.39
C LEU A 96 13.57 12.41 1.98
N ILE A 97 14.61 12.47 1.14
CA ILE A 97 15.95 12.94 1.51
C ILE A 97 15.89 14.42 1.91
N ALA A 98 15.13 15.24 1.17
CA ALA A 98 14.93 16.65 1.50
C ALA A 98 14.20 16.85 2.84
N ARG A 99 13.20 16.01 3.16
CA ARG A 99 12.49 16.02 4.45
C ARG A 99 13.38 15.54 5.60
N ALA A 100 14.21 14.52 5.39
CA ALA A 100 15.19 14.05 6.36
C ALA A 100 16.23 15.14 6.68
N ARG A 101 16.74 15.84 5.65
CA ARG A 101 17.67 16.96 5.81
C ARG A 101 17.05 18.16 6.54
N ARG A 102 15.80 18.51 6.23
CA ARG A 102 15.05 19.58 6.95
C ARG A 102 14.73 19.20 8.39
N GLY A 103 14.56 17.91 8.67
CA GLY A 103 14.31 17.37 10.00
C GLY A 103 15.55 17.11 10.86
N GLY A 104 16.75 17.47 10.37
CA GLY A 104 18.02 17.38 11.11
C GLY A 104 18.60 15.97 11.27
N GLU A 105 18.15 14.97 10.50
CA GLU A 105 18.59 13.58 10.65
C GLU A 105 19.83 13.29 9.80
N SER A 106 20.89 12.74 10.42
CA SER A 106 22.00 12.12 9.71
C SER A 106 21.59 10.72 9.27
N LEU A 107 21.58 10.49 7.95
CA LEU A 107 21.36 9.15 7.40
C LEU A 107 22.44 8.21 7.96
N PRO A 108 22.11 6.99 8.46
CA PRO A 108 23.08 5.98 8.82
C PRO A 108 23.92 5.62 7.58
N GLY A 109 25.05 6.32 7.41
CA GLY A 109 25.88 6.30 6.20
C GLY A 109 26.61 7.63 5.96
N ALA A 110 26.10 8.76 6.46
CA ALA A 110 26.78 10.07 6.38
C ALA A 110 27.79 10.33 7.52
N ALA A 111 27.91 9.39 8.47
CA ALA A 111 28.86 9.47 9.59
C ALA A 111 30.19 8.73 9.31
N VAL A 112 30.47 8.33 8.06
CA VAL A 112 31.76 7.77 7.64
C VAL A 112 32.29 8.50 6.41
N ALA A 113 32.56 9.80 6.57
CA ALA A 113 33.63 10.44 5.84
C ALA A 113 34.49 11.14 6.91
N PRO A 114 35.66 10.57 7.28
CA PRO A 114 36.58 11.26 8.16
C PRO A 114 37.05 12.53 7.46
N SER A 115 37.08 13.61 8.24
CA SER A 115 37.80 14.83 7.94
C SER A 115 39.22 14.54 7.45
N ALA A 116 39.55 15.03 6.26
CA ALA A 116 40.91 15.35 5.85
C ALA A 116 40.86 16.67 5.08
#